data_AF-A0A7Y0AG99-F1
#
_entry.id   AF-A0A7Y0AG99-F1
#
_cell.length_a   1.000
_cell.length_b   1.000
_cell.length_c   1.000
_cell.angle_alpha   90.00
_cell.angle_beta   90.00
_cell.angle_gamma   90.00
#
_symmetry.space_group_name_H-M   'P 1'
#
loop_
_entity.id
_entity.type
_entity.pdbx_description
1 polymer ?
#
loop_
_entity_poly.entity_id
_entity_poly.type
_entity_poly.pdbx_seq_one_letter_code
_entity_poly.pdbx_strand_id
1 'polypeptide(L)' 'MADQLQPLDKVQPEDIARTFEAAVNVFQGKTEHMDDLLKNGGTLLRKVSKNFSPTQLVLTVAALAVVSIYVINRATEEE' A
#
# COMPACT_ATOMS: atom_id res chain seq x y z
N MET A 1 6.99 -6.61 -27.26
CA MET A 1 5.93 -7.02 -26.31
C MET A 1 6.26 -6.45 -24.92
N ALA A 2 6.28 -5.13 -24.76
CA ALA A 2 6.80 -4.49 -23.55
C ALA A 2 5.93 -3.28 -23.13
N ASP A 3 4.60 -3.47 -23.12
CA ASP A 3 3.66 -2.35 -22.92
C ASP A 3 2.54 -2.69 -21.92
N GLN A 4 2.86 -3.41 -20.83
CA GLN A 4 1.88 -3.82 -19.81
C GLN A 4 2.20 -3.36 -18.38
N LEU A 5 3.02 -2.32 -18.24
CA LEU A 5 3.12 -1.56 -17.00
C LEU A 5 2.42 -0.22 -17.22
N GLN A 6 1.10 -0.27 -17.46
CA GLN A 6 0.31 0.96 -17.44
C GLN A 6 0.53 1.63 -16.07
N PRO A 7 1.01 2.89 -16.06
CA PRO A 7 1.39 3.58 -14.85
C PRO A 7 0.19 3.71 -13.92
N LEU A 8 0.47 3.86 -12.63
CA LEU A 8 -0.42 3.95 -11.48
C LEU A 8 -1.46 5.10 -11.53
N ASP A 9 -1.86 5.57 -12.71
CA ASP A 9 -2.56 6.83 -13.01
C ASP A 9 -3.98 7.00 -12.42
N LYS A 10 -4.48 6.03 -11.66
CA LYS A 10 -5.82 6.13 -11.02
C LYS A 10 -5.79 6.34 -9.52
N VAL A 11 -4.60 6.28 -8.92
CA VAL A 11 -4.41 6.60 -7.52
C VAL A 11 -3.41 7.75 -7.45
N GLN A 12 -3.87 8.91 -6.98
CA GLN A 12 -2.99 10.06 -6.79
C GLN A 12 -1.95 9.71 -5.71
N PRO A 13 -0.65 9.94 -5.94
CA PRO A 13 0.40 9.63 -4.97
C PRO A 13 0.16 10.31 -3.62
N GLU A 14 -0.51 11.46 -3.62
CA GLU A 14 -0.93 12.20 -2.43
C GLU A 14 -1.99 11.43 -1.61
N ASP A 15 -2.92 10.74 -2.27
CA ASP A 15 -3.96 9.93 -1.59
C ASP A 15 -3.32 8.72 -0.90
N ILE A 16 -2.30 8.12 -1.52
CA ILE A 16 -1.51 7.02 -0.93
C ILE A 16 -0.74 7.53 0.28
N ALA A 17 0.00 8.63 0.13
CA ALA A 17 0.81 9.21 1.19
C ALA A 17 -0.05 9.54 2.42
N ARG A 18 -1.20 10.20 2.24
CA ARG A 18 -2.11 10.55 3.33
C ARG A 18 -2.68 9.32 4.04
N THR A 19 -3.01 8.27 3.29
CA THR A 19 -3.50 7.01 3.87
C THR A 19 -2.40 6.28 4.62
N PHE A 20 -1.17 6.31 4.09
CA PHE A 20 -0.03 5.68 4.75
C PHE A 20 0.35 6.42 6.03
N GLU A 21 0.35 7.76 6.01
CA GLU A 21 0.57 8.60 7.18
C GLU A 21 -0.50 8.35 8.25
N ALA A 22 -1.77 8.31 7.85
CA ALA A 22 -2.86 7.98 8.75
C ALA A 22 -2.72 6.55 9.31
N ALA A 23 -2.26 5.58 8.50
CA ALA A 23 -1.99 4.19 8.93
C ALA A 23 -0.95 4.15 10.03
N VAL A 24 0.20 4.76 9.75
CA VAL A 24 1.31 4.87 10.68
C VAL A 24 0.87 5.55 11.98
N ASN A 25 0.13 6.66 11.89
CA ASN A 25 -0.35 7.38 13.07
C ASN A 25 -1.30 6.53 13.93
N VAL A 26 -2.22 5.76 13.33
CA VAL A 26 -3.10 4.86 14.08
C VAL A 26 -2.34 3.68 14.67
N PHE A 27 -1.37 3.10 13.96
CA PHE A 27 -0.47 2.08 14.52
C PHE A 27 0.36 2.61 15.71
N GLN A 28 0.67 3.91 15.73
CA GLN A 28 1.31 4.61 16.86
C GLN A 28 0.33 4.99 17.99
N GLY A 29 -0.94 4.57 17.92
CA GLY A 29 -1.95 4.79 18.95
C GLY A 29 -2.77 6.08 18.80
N LYS A 30 -2.55 6.87 17.74
CA LYS A 30 -3.36 8.09 17.44
C LYS A 30 -4.62 7.72 16.67
N THR A 31 -5.63 7.26 17.39
CA THR A 31 -6.93 6.82 16.83
C THR A 31 -7.73 7.94 16.16
N GLU A 32 -7.34 9.20 16.32
CA GLU A 32 -7.95 10.37 15.65
C GLU A 32 -7.87 10.27 14.11
N HIS A 33 -6.88 9.57 13.57
CA HIS A 33 -6.71 9.36 12.14
C HIS A 33 -7.41 8.09 11.62
N MET A 34 -8.15 7.39 12.47
CA MET A 34 -8.81 6.13 12.11
C MET A 34 -9.96 6.33 11.12
N ASP A 35 -10.73 7.40 11.24
CA ASP A 35 -11.79 7.70 10.27
C ASP A 35 -11.21 8.06 8.89
N ASP A 36 -10.13 8.86 8.87
CA ASP A 36 -9.42 9.21 7.64
C ASP A 36 -8.78 7.98 6.99
N LEU A 37 -8.27 7.05 7.80
CA LEU A 37 -7.79 5.76 7.33
C LEU A 37 -8.86 4.92 6.67
N LEU A 38 -9.99 4.75 7.32
CA LEU A 38 -11.08 3.92 6.81
C LEU A 38 -11.66 4.53 5.54
N LYS A 39 -11.78 5.86 5.49
CA LYS A 39 -12.32 6.59 4.34
C LYS A 39 -11.36 6.58 3.15
N ASN A 40 -10.10 6.96 3.36
CA ASN A 40 -9.12 7.08 2.28
C ASN A 40 -8.58 5.70 1.88
N GLY A 41 -8.29 4.84 2.85
CA GLY A 41 -7.91 3.44 2.64
C GLY A 41 -9.02 2.61 1.99
N GLY A 42 -10.28 2.80 2.38
CA GLY A 42 -11.42 2.15 1.72
C GLY A 42 -11.59 2.58 0.25
N THR A 43 -11.37 3.87 -0.04
CA THR A 43 -11.41 4.41 -1.42
C THR A 43 -10.26 3.86 -2.26
N LEU A 44 -9.07 3.75 -1.68
CA LEU A 44 -7.89 3.14 -2.31
C LEU A 44 -8.10 1.66 -2.61
N LEU A 45 -8.54 0.87 -1.63
CA LEU A 45 -8.81 -0.56 -1.80
C LEU A 45 -9.89 -0.80 -2.86
N ARG A 46 -10.93 0.04 -2.90
CA ARG A 46 -11.97 -0.01 -3.94
C ARG A 46 -11.42 0.32 -5.32
N LYS A 47 -10.53 1.32 -5.43
CA LYS A 47 -9.86 1.65 -6.70
C LYS A 47 -8.92 0.54 -7.15
N VAL A 48 -8.15 -0.05 -6.24
CA VAL A 48 -7.22 -1.14 -6.53
C VAL A 48 -7.99 -2.39 -6.98
N SER A 49 -9.00 -2.82 -6.22
CA SER A 49 -9.83 -3.99 -6.57
C SER A 49 -10.60 -3.82 -7.90
N LYS A 50 -10.98 -2.61 -8.26
CA LYS A 50 -11.73 -2.34 -9.50
C LYS A 50 -10.83 -2.14 -10.73
N ASN A 51 -9.61 -1.63 -10.56
CA ASN A 51 -8.74 -1.26 -11.68
C ASN A 51 -7.55 -2.19 -11.91
N PHE A 52 -7.19 -3.06 -10.96
CA PHE A 52 -6.08 -3.99 -11.12
C PHE A 52 -6.58 -5.33 -11.64
N SER A 53 -5.83 -5.92 -12.58
CA SER A 53 -6.06 -7.31 -13.00
C SER A 53 -5.67 -8.28 -11.88
N PRO A 54 -6.27 -9.49 -11.82
CA PRO A 54 -5.91 -10.50 -10.83
C PRO A 54 -4.42 -10.81 -10.80
N THR A 55 -3.76 -10.88 -11.97
CA THR A 55 -2.33 -11.12 -12.08
C THR A 55 -1.50 -10.00 -11.44
N GLN A 56 -1.86 -8.73 -11.67
CA GLN A 56 -1.17 -7.59 -11.07
C GLN A 56 -1.33 -7.57 -9.55
N LEU A 57 -2.49 -7.96 -9.01
CA LEU A 57 -2.70 -8.07 -7.57
C LEU A 57 -1.81 -9.16 -6.96
N VAL A 58 -1.77 -10.35 -7.55
CA VAL A 58 -0.94 -11.47 -7.08
C VAL A 58 0.54 -11.08 -7.08
N LEU A 59 1.03 -10.46 -8.17
CA LEU A 59 2.42 -10.00 -8.26
C LEU A 59 2.72 -8.91 -7.23
N THR A 60 1.79 -7.98 -6.99
CA THR A 60 1.95 -6.93 -5.98
C THR A 60 2.05 -7.51 -4.58
N VAL A 61 1.19 -8.46 -4.21
CA VAL A 61 1.23 -9.13 -2.91
C VAL A 61 2.54 -9.93 -2.74
N ALA A 62 2.97 -10.65 -3.76
CA ALA A 62 4.22 -11.40 -3.73
C ALA A 62 5.43 -10.46 -3.55
N ALA A 63 5.48 -9.36 -4.27
CA ALA A 63 6.53 -8.36 -4.14
C ALA A 63 6.56 -7.75 -2.73
N LEU A 64 5.39 -7.38 -2.17
CA LEU A 64 5.29 -6.87 -0.80
C LEU A 64 5.80 -7.88 0.24
N ALA A 65 5.48 -9.17 0.07
CA ALA A 65 5.96 -10.21 0.98
C ALA A 65 7.49 -10.35 0.95
N VAL A 66 8.09 -10.39 -0.24
CA VAL A 66 9.56 -10.48 -0.40
C VAL A 66 10.25 -9.26 0.22
N VAL A 67 9.76 -8.05 -0.07
CA VAL A 67 10.31 -6.82 0.51
C VAL A 67 10.18 -6.82 2.03
N SER A 68 9.05 -7.26 2.57
CA SER A 68 8.83 -7.32 4.02
C SER A 68 9.83 -8.26 4.70
N ILE A 69 10.04 -9.46 4.14
CA ILE A 69 11.03 -10.42 4.66
C ILE A 69 12.43 -9.81 4.63
N TYR A 70 12.80 -9.18 3.52
CA TYR A 70 14.11 -8.54 3.38
C TYR A 70 14.33 -7.42 4.40
N VAL A 71 13.33 -6.55 4.60
CA VAL A 71 13.40 -5.44 5.57
C VAL A 71 13.51 -5.97 7.00
N ILE A 72 12.71 -6.98 7.36
CA ILE A 72 12.76 -7.60 8.70
C ILE A 72 14.14 -8.20 8.97
N ASN A 73 14.66 -9.00 8.03
CA ASN A 73 15.98 -9.60 8.18
C ASN A 73 17.07 -8.53 8.37
N ARG A 74 17.06 -7.49 7.53
CA ARG A 74 18.03 -6.38 7.63
C ARG A 74 17.90 -5.61 8.94
N ALA A 75 16.68 -5.43 9.46
CA ALA A 75 16.46 -4.79 10.75
C ALA A 75 16.95 -5.66 11.92
N THR A 76 16.84 -6.99 11.82
CA THR A 76 17.37 -7.92 12.84
C THR A 76 18.89 -8.07 12.77
N GLU A 77 19.51 -7.92 11.60
CA GLU A 77 20.98 -7.95 11.42
C GLU A 77 21.69 -6.70 11.96
N GLU A 78 20.97 -5.60 12.14
CA GLU A 78 21.50 -4.33 12.69
C GLU A 78 21.40 -4.22 14.22
N GLU A 79 20.90 -5.26 14.90
CA GLU A 79 20.83 -5.41 16.36
C GLU A 79 21.93 -6.35 16.88
#